data_AF-A0A662HL23-F1
#
_entry.id   AF-A0A662HL23-F1
#
_cell.length_a   1.000
_cell.length_b   1.000
_cell.length_c   1.000
_cell.angle_alpha   90.00
_cell.angle_beta   90.00
_cell.angle_gamma   90.00
#
_symmetry.space_group_name_H-M   'P 1'
#
loop_
_entity.id
_entity.type
_entity.pdbx_description
1 polymer ?
#
loop_
_entity_poly.entity_id
_entity_poly.type
_entity_poly.pdbx_seq_one_letter_code
_entity_poly.pdbx_strand_id
1 'polypeptide(L)'
;MILTKREKEFVQDWLKVVRGEMEKIEFFRKWATKKDDANFLDDYEAVKRGEMSVEEFREKWVKKGDWKKYITVMRCRLRKKHRNLKRMLKELREEVALLNEFFSLEELP
;
A
#
# COMPACT_ATOMS: atom_id res chain seq x y z
N MET A 1 5.07 -2.79 15.39
CA MET A 1 5.75 -3.15 14.12
C MET A 1 5.57 -2.00 13.13
N ILE A 2 6.66 -1.44 12.63
CA ILE A 2 6.68 -0.28 11.72
C ILE A 2 6.50 -0.75 10.27
N LEU A 3 6.24 0.18 9.34
CA LEU A 3 6.23 -0.09 7.90
C LEU A 3 7.62 -0.56 7.41
N THR A 4 7.65 -1.60 6.58
CA THR A 4 8.88 -2.02 5.88
C THR A 4 9.21 -1.05 4.75
N LYS A 5 10.43 -1.10 4.22
CA LYS A 5 10.84 -0.29 3.04
C LYS A 5 9.86 -0.47 1.87
N ARG A 6 9.52 -1.72 1.55
CA ARG A 6 8.59 -2.04 0.45
C ARG A 6 7.17 -1.55 0.69
N GLU A 7 6.69 -1.61 1.94
CA GLU A 7 5.37 -1.06 2.29
C GLU A 7 5.35 0.48 2.21
N LYS A 8 6.46 1.14 2.59
CA LYS A 8 6.59 2.60 2.43
C LYS A 8 6.57 2.99 0.95
N GLU A 9 7.36 2.31 0.11
CA GLU A 9 7.36 2.53 -1.33
C GLU A 9 5.97 2.32 -1.95
N PHE A 10 5.26 1.25 -1.58
CA PHE A 10 3.89 1.01 -2.04
C PHE A 10 2.95 2.17 -1.71
N VAL A 11 3.00 2.66 -0.46
CA VAL A 11 2.17 3.80 -0.04
C VAL A 11 2.55 5.08 -0.78
N GLN A 12 3.86 5.34 -0.94
CA GLN A 12 4.35 6.51 -1.65
C GLN A 12 3.93 6.51 -3.11
N ASP A 13 4.09 5.39 -3.81
CA ASP A 13 3.66 5.26 -5.21
C ASP A 13 2.14 5.43 -5.35
N TRP A 14 1.35 4.88 -4.41
CA TRP A 14 -0.08 5.08 -4.43
C TRP A 14 -0.47 6.55 -4.23
N LEU A 15 0.25 7.28 -3.36
CA LEU A 15 0.03 8.71 -3.19
C LEU A 15 0.39 9.50 -4.45
N LYS A 16 1.47 9.13 -5.15
CA LYS A 16 1.82 9.72 -6.45
C LYS A 16 0.70 9.53 -7.46
N VAL A 17 0.10 8.34 -7.51
CA VAL A 17 -1.06 8.07 -8.38
C VAL A 17 -2.24 8.99 -8.06
N VAL A 18 -2.57 9.16 -6.77
CA VAL A 18 -3.68 10.02 -6.35
C VAL A 18 -3.41 11.49 -6.67
N ARG A 19 -2.14 11.92 -6.60
CA ARG A 19 -1.72 13.29 -6.93
C ARG A 19 -1.56 13.54 -8.44
N GLY A 20 -1.66 12.52 -9.27
CA GLY A 20 -1.39 12.62 -10.71
C GLY A 20 0.10 12.66 -11.08
N GLU A 21 0.99 12.41 -10.12
CA GLU A 21 2.45 12.37 -10.31
C GLU A 21 2.93 11.02 -10.89
N MET A 22 2.07 10.00 -10.89
CA MET A 22 2.33 8.67 -11.45
C MET A 22 1.06 8.18 -12.14
N GLU A 23 1.19 7.58 -13.32
CA GLU A 23 0.02 6.99 -13.96
C GLU A 23 -0.41 5.71 -13.23
N LYS A 24 -1.72 5.46 -13.13
CA LYS A 24 -2.26 4.21 -12.54
C LYS A 24 -1.64 2.96 -13.17
N ILE A 25 -1.34 3.03 -14.46
CA ILE A 25 -0.76 1.93 -15.23
C ILE A 25 0.68 1.62 -14.80
N GLU A 26 1.47 2.65 -14.50
CA GLU A 26 2.83 2.53 -13.98
C GLU A 26 2.82 1.91 -12.57
N PHE A 27 1.88 2.33 -11.74
CA PHE A 27 1.68 1.71 -10.42
C PHE A 27 1.34 0.21 -10.54
N PHE A 28 0.43 -0.15 -11.43
CA PHE A 28 0.10 -1.56 -11.64
C PHE A 28 1.26 -2.35 -12.23
N ARG A 29 2.10 -1.78 -13.12
CA ARG A 29 3.34 -2.42 -13.60
C ARG A 29 4.24 -2.84 -12.45
N LYS A 30 4.41 -1.96 -11.47
CA LYS A 30 5.32 -2.17 -10.34
C LYS A 30 4.78 -3.15 -9.31
N TRP A 31 3.46 -3.17 -9.10
CA TRP A 31 2.84 -3.85 -7.97
C TRP A 31 1.91 -5.02 -8.34
N ALA A 32 1.67 -5.29 -9.62
CA ALA A 32 0.95 -6.49 -10.05
C ALA A 32 1.79 -7.76 -9.79
N THR A 33 1.12 -8.84 -9.39
CA THR A 33 1.73 -10.17 -9.28
C THR A 33 1.85 -10.80 -10.67
N LYS A 34 3.07 -11.19 -11.06
CA LYS A 34 3.29 -12.06 -12.22
C LYS A 34 2.90 -13.48 -11.84
N LYS A 35 1.70 -13.90 -12.19
CA LYS A 35 1.31 -15.30 -12.11
C LYS A 35 0.94 -15.77 -13.51
N ASP A 36 1.71 -16.73 -14.00
CA ASP A 36 1.52 -17.43 -15.27
C ASP A 36 1.63 -16.53 -16.52
N ASP A 37 2.85 -16.04 -16.84
CA ASP A 37 3.31 -15.36 -18.09
C ASP A 37 2.37 -14.33 -18.74
N ALA A 38 1.27 -13.99 -18.08
CA ALA A 38 0.20 -13.14 -18.55
C ALA A 38 0.32 -11.82 -17.81
N ASN A 39 0.61 -10.79 -18.57
CA ASN A 39 0.80 -9.44 -18.09
C ASN A 39 -0.49 -8.66 -18.34
N PHE A 40 -1.14 -8.19 -17.27
CA PHE A 40 -2.34 -7.34 -17.34
C PHE A 40 -2.18 -6.18 -18.30
N LEU A 41 -0.97 -5.67 -18.40
CA LEU A 41 -0.65 -4.57 -19.27
C LEU A 41 -0.51 -4.94 -20.73
N ASP A 42 0.05 -6.11 -21.05
CA ASP A 42 0.15 -6.52 -22.45
C ASP A 42 -1.25 -6.74 -23.02
N ASP A 43 -2.14 -7.31 -22.20
CA ASP A 43 -3.56 -7.42 -22.52
C ASP A 43 -4.27 -6.04 -22.56
N TYR A 44 -3.93 -5.11 -21.67
CA TYR A 44 -4.55 -3.77 -21.66
C TYR A 44 -4.11 -2.91 -22.85
N GLU A 45 -2.84 -3.01 -23.23
CA GLU A 45 -2.31 -2.39 -24.44
C GLU A 45 -2.87 -3.07 -25.69
N ALA A 46 -3.03 -4.39 -25.70
CA ALA A 46 -3.71 -5.10 -26.78
C ALA A 46 -5.16 -4.61 -26.95
N VAL A 47 -5.88 -4.33 -25.86
CA VAL A 47 -7.20 -3.69 -25.91
C VAL A 47 -7.13 -2.28 -26.51
N LYS A 48 -6.14 -1.47 -26.11
CA LYS A 48 -5.94 -0.13 -26.70
C LYS A 48 -5.61 -0.18 -28.18
N ARG A 49 -4.83 -1.18 -28.62
CA ARG A 49 -4.46 -1.40 -30.02
C ARG A 49 -5.57 -2.07 -30.84
N GLY A 50 -6.67 -2.51 -30.21
CA GLY A 50 -7.75 -3.25 -30.87
C GLY A 50 -7.41 -4.72 -31.17
N GLU A 51 -6.29 -5.22 -30.66
CA GLU A 51 -5.84 -6.62 -30.79
C GLU A 51 -6.58 -7.58 -29.84
N MET A 52 -7.25 -7.04 -28.83
CA MET A 52 -8.06 -7.80 -27.86
C MET A 52 -9.37 -7.04 -27.58
N SER A 53 -10.48 -7.76 -27.47
CA SER A 53 -11.76 -7.12 -27.11
C SER A 53 -11.81 -6.74 -25.62
N VAL A 54 -12.62 -5.72 -25.29
CA VAL A 54 -12.84 -5.32 -23.89
C VAL A 54 -13.50 -6.46 -23.10
N GLU A 55 -14.39 -7.23 -23.73
CA GLU A 55 -15.02 -8.43 -23.16
C GLU A 55 -13.99 -9.52 -22.84
N GLU A 56 -13.10 -9.89 -23.78
CA GLU A 56 -12.05 -10.90 -23.53
C GLU A 56 -11.11 -10.46 -22.41
N PHE A 57 -10.71 -9.19 -22.42
CA PHE A 57 -9.90 -8.61 -21.36
C PHE A 57 -10.58 -8.72 -20.00
N ARG A 58 -11.87 -8.38 -19.93
CA ARG A 58 -12.67 -8.48 -18.71
C ARG A 58 -12.76 -9.92 -18.25
N GLU A 59 -13.10 -10.89 -19.10
CA GLU A 59 -13.17 -12.30 -18.69
C GLU A 59 -11.83 -12.83 -18.16
N LYS A 60 -10.73 -12.52 -18.86
CA LYS A 60 -9.37 -12.91 -18.49
C LYS A 60 -8.99 -12.37 -17.11
N TRP A 61 -9.29 -11.10 -16.83
CA TRP A 61 -8.86 -10.42 -15.59
C TRP A 61 -9.88 -10.42 -14.45
N VAL A 62 -11.16 -10.70 -14.74
CA VAL A 62 -12.16 -11.05 -13.72
C VAL A 62 -11.79 -12.40 -13.10
N LYS A 63 -11.34 -13.38 -13.89
CA LYS A 63 -10.83 -14.67 -13.39
C LYS A 63 -9.41 -14.56 -12.81
N LYS A 64 -8.48 -13.84 -13.44
CA LYS A 64 -7.07 -13.65 -12.98
C LYS A 64 -6.87 -12.46 -12.02
N GLY A 65 -7.70 -12.29 -10.99
CA GLY A 65 -7.71 -11.15 -10.06
C GLY A 65 -6.46 -10.90 -9.18
N ASP A 66 -5.26 -11.12 -9.69
CA ASP A 66 -4.01 -11.24 -8.93
C ASP A 66 -3.48 -9.88 -8.44
N TRP A 67 -3.51 -8.84 -9.28
CA TRP A 67 -3.13 -7.48 -8.84
C TRP A 67 -4.11 -6.93 -7.78
N LYS A 68 -5.42 -7.21 -7.94
CA LYS A 68 -6.44 -6.86 -6.94
C LYS A 68 -6.17 -7.57 -5.62
N LYS A 69 -5.74 -8.84 -5.67
CA LYS A 69 -5.38 -9.63 -4.51
C LYS A 69 -4.16 -9.06 -3.80
N TYR A 70 -3.09 -8.72 -4.53
CA TYR A 70 -1.89 -8.10 -3.95
C TYR A 70 -2.21 -6.77 -3.25
N ILE A 71 -2.93 -5.88 -3.94
CA ILE A 71 -3.34 -4.59 -3.37
C ILE A 71 -4.24 -4.78 -2.15
N THR A 72 -5.17 -5.75 -2.21
CA THR A 72 -6.07 -6.06 -1.09
C THR A 72 -5.29 -6.55 0.13
N VAL A 73 -4.35 -7.49 -0.07
CA VAL A 73 -3.47 -7.99 0.98
C VAL A 73 -2.63 -6.84 1.57
N MET A 74 -2.06 -5.98 0.71
CA MET A 74 -1.27 -4.84 1.15
C MET A 74 -2.11 -3.87 1.98
N ARG A 75 -3.33 -3.52 1.53
CA ARG A 75 -4.26 -2.68 2.31
C ARG A 75 -4.60 -3.30 3.66
N CYS A 76 -4.88 -4.60 3.71
CA CYS A 76 -5.15 -5.30 4.97
C CYS A 76 -3.95 -5.25 5.93
N ARG A 77 -2.73 -5.46 5.42
CA ARG A 77 -1.48 -5.40 6.19
C ARG A 77 -1.23 -4.00 6.75
N LEU A 78 -1.36 -2.98 5.90
CA LEU A 78 -1.22 -1.57 6.28
C LEU A 78 -2.27 -1.16 7.33
N ARG A 79 -3.52 -1.61 7.19
CA ARG A 79 -4.58 -1.35 8.21
C ARG A 79 -4.23 -1.92 9.58
N LYS A 80 -3.70 -3.15 9.64
CA LYS A 80 -3.26 -3.77 10.89
C LYS A 80 -2.11 -2.97 11.51
N LYS A 81 -1.09 -2.64 10.71
CA LYS A 81 0.06 -1.83 11.18
C LYS A 81 -0.36 -0.45 11.66
N HIS A 82 -1.24 0.23 10.92
CA HIS A 82 -1.76 1.54 11.30
C HIS A 82 -2.48 1.52 12.65
N ARG A 83 -3.32 0.50 12.92
CA ARG A 83 -3.96 0.32 14.23
C ARG A 83 -2.93 0.12 15.34
N ASN A 84 -1.93 -0.72 15.11
CA ASN A 84 -0.88 -0.99 16.10
C ASN A 84 -0.03 0.26 16.37
N LEU A 85 0.34 1.02 15.33
CA LEU A 85 1.10 2.26 15.47
C LEU A 85 0.32 3.32 16.26
N LYS A 86 -0.99 3.45 16.04
CA LYS A 86 -1.84 4.35 16.84
C LYS A 86 -1.84 3.97 18.32
N ARG A 87 -1.91 2.67 18.63
CA ARG A 87 -1.85 2.20 20.02
C ARG A 87 -0.50 2.50 20.66
N MET A 88 0.60 2.14 19.99
CA MET A 88 1.96 2.42 20.47
C MET A 88 2.21 3.92 20.66
N LEU A 89 1.70 4.77 19.76
CA LEU A 89 1.82 6.22 19.89
C LEU A 89 1.09 6.74 21.13
N LYS A 90 -0.05 6.14 21.48
CA LYS A 90 -0.79 6.50 22.70
C LYS A 90 0.03 6.12 23.95
N GLU A 91 0.50 4.88 24.02
CA GLU A 91 1.32 4.36 25.13
C GLU A 91 2.59 5.22 25.31
N LEU A 92 3.33 5.50 24.23
CA LEU A 92 4.52 6.35 24.27
C LEU A 92 4.23 7.80 24.73
N ARG A 93 3.06 8.35 24.37
CA ARG A 93 2.67 9.69 24.83
C ARG A 93 2.38 9.71 26.33
N GLU A 94 1.75 8.67 26.85
CA GLU A 94 1.49 8.51 28.28
C GLU A 94 2.82 8.36 29.06
N GLU A 95 3.74 7.52 28.57
CA GLU A 95 5.07 7.37 29.16
C GLU A 95 5.88 8.68 29.14
N VAL A 96 5.90 9.38 28.00
CA VAL A 96 6.59 10.68 27.89
C VAL A 96 5.98 11.72 28.84
N ALA A 97 4.66 11.74 29.00
CA ALA A 97 4.02 12.66 29.94
C ALA A 97 4.43 12.37 31.38
N LEU A 98 4.46 11.10 31.80
CA LEU A 98 4.92 10.68 33.12
C LEU A 98 6.39 11.05 33.37
N LEU A 99 7.26 10.81 32.38
CA LEU A 99 8.67 11.16 32.48
C LEU A 99 8.87 12.68 32.55
N ASN A 100 8.14 13.46 31.75
CA ASN A 100 8.20 14.91 31.82
C ASN A 100 7.76 15.42 33.20
N GLU A 101 6.69 14.85 33.77
CA GLU A 101 6.25 15.19 35.13
C GLU A 101 7.35 14.86 36.15
N PHE A 102 7.90 13.64 36.10
CA PHE A 102 8.97 13.21 37.00
C PHE A 102 10.21 14.11 36.91
N PHE A 103 10.69 14.42 35.71
CA PHE A 103 11.86 15.29 35.50
C PHE A 103 11.56 16.78 35.68
N SER A 104 10.30 17.18 35.81
CA SER A 104 9.92 18.57 36.16
C SER A 104 9.95 18.83 37.66
N LEU A 105 10.00 17.78 38.48
CA LEU A 105 10.22 17.91 39.91
C LEU A 105 11.69 18.31 40.10
N GLU A 106 11.94 19.45 40.74
CA GLU A 106 13.28 19.77 41.24
C GLU A 106 13.73 18.61 42.14
N GLU A 107 14.97 18.15 41.96
CA GLU A 107 15.55 17.16 42.87
C GLU A 107 15.34 17.65 44.31
N LEU A 108 14.68 16.84 45.13
CA LEU A 108 14.56 17.12 46.56
C LEU A 108 15.96 17.47 47.11
N PRO A 109 16.08 18.50 47.96
CA PRO A 109 17.38 18.97 48.45
C PRO A 109 18.21 17.88 49.13
#